data_AF-A0A352AXP8-F1
#
_entry.id   AF-A0A352AXP8-F1
#
_cell.length_a   1.000
_cell.length_b   1.000
_cell.length_c   1.000
_cell.angle_alpha   90.00
_cell.angle_beta   90.00
_cell.angle_gamma   90.00
#
_symmetry.space_group_name_H-M   'P 1'
#
loop_
_entity.id
_entity.type
_entity.pdbx_description
1 polymer ?
#
loop_
_entity_poly.entity_id
_entity_poly.type
_entity_poly.pdbx_seq_one_letter_code
_entity_poly.pdbx_strand_id
1 'polypeptide(L)'
;MANKNLTKAKKAKNDEFYTQFSDIQKEVESYLEYNPDTFKDKIIYSNCDDPFESNFFRYFVLNFDRLGLKRLISTSYKPSPVANTQLGLFGDDKTLEKVKGRPKVTANKFIINEVGDIDGDGSFTLEDIAQQLRANKNNEWTPLEGDGDFRSAECVELLKQSDIVVTNPPFSLFREYITQLFEHKKQFLIIGSMNSITYKEIFVLIKNNKLWLGNGFNAGNAYFSTPNARKDFASGVYDEKTGLVKFRNCHWFTNLDHGRRHQPLNLMTTNENLRFNKKMQGKTTYDRYDNYDAIDVPFTKAIPSDYEGVMGVPISFLDKYNPNQFEILGSDTDIKEGKLPLLIISKWNGKLDRGYIHGKRIFSRMFIKHKKK
;
A
#
# COMPACT_ATOMS: atom_id res chain seq x y z
N MET A 1 37.81 0.46 6.59
CA MET A 1 36.48 1.05 6.31
C MET A 1 35.74 0.45 5.09
N ALA A 2 36.21 -0.64 4.46
CA ALA A 2 35.54 -1.25 3.29
C ALA A 2 34.44 -2.29 3.63
N ASN A 3 34.50 -2.95 4.79
CA ASN A 3 33.56 -4.03 5.15
C ASN A 3 32.14 -3.55 5.54
N LYS A 4 31.96 -2.33 6.05
CA LYS A 4 30.63 -1.82 6.42
C LYS A 4 29.71 -1.62 5.22
N ASN A 5 30.25 -1.21 4.07
CA ASN A 5 29.46 -0.95 2.86
C ASN A 5 29.08 -2.24 2.13
N LEU A 6 29.99 -3.23 2.10
CA LEU A 6 29.72 -4.56 1.53
C LEU A 6 28.66 -5.33 2.33
N THR A 7 28.71 -5.26 3.67
CA THR A 7 27.68 -5.88 4.52
C THR A 7 26.33 -5.17 4.38
N LYS A 8 26.30 -3.83 4.22
CA LYS A 8 25.07 -3.07 3.93
C LYS A 8 24.47 -3.44 2.57
N ALA A 9 25.28 -3.51 1.51
CA ALA A 9 24.81 -3.88 0.17
C ALA A 9 24.29 -5.33 0.10
N LYS A 10 24.97 -6.28 0.77
CA LYS A 10 24.48 -7.66 0.92
C LYS A 10 23.17 -7.74 1.71
N LYS A 11 23.00 -6.91 2.74
CA LYS A 11 21.78 -6.85 3.53
C LYS A 11 20.62 -6.25 2.73
N ALA A 12 20.86 -5.18 1.96
CA ALA A 12 19.85 -4.56 1.09
C ALA A 12 19.34 -5.52 0.01
N LYS A 13 20.23 -6.27 -0.65
CA LYS A 13 19.84 -7.29 -1.66
C LYS A 13 19.03 -8.45 -1.07
N ASN A 14 19.18 -8.74 0.22
CA ASN A 14 18.44 -9.80 0.92
C ASN A 14 17.05 -9.33 1.42
N ASP A 15 16.72 -8.04 1.25
CA ASP A 15 15.47 -7.42 1.71
C ASP A 15 14.57 -7.01 0.53
N GLU A 16 14.82 -7.51 -0.69
CA GLU A 16 13.98 -7.28 -1.88
C GLU A 16 12.74 -8.19 -1.90
N PHE A 17 11.57 -7.57 -2.03
CA PHE A 17 10.26 -8.23 -2.05
C PHE A 17 9.43 -7.75 -3.23
N TYR A 18 9.10 -8.66 -4.15
CA TYR A 18 8.35 -8.36 -5.36
C TYR A 18 6.87 -8.74 -5.18
N THR A 19 5.97 -7.80 -5.49
CA THR A 19 4.52 -8.01 -5.38
C THR A 19 4.05 -8.91 -6.52
N GLN A 20 3.09 -9.81 -6.25
CA GLN A 20 2.54 -10.68 -7.27
C GLN A 20 1.61 -9.94 -8.24
N PHE A 21 1.65 -10.32 -9.52
CA PHE A 21 0.77 -9.79 -10.56
C PHE A 21 -0.72 -9.94 -10.21
N SER A 22 -1.12 -11.10 -9.69
CA SER A 22 -2.52 -11.38 -9.32
C SER A 22 -3.03 -10.50 -8.18
N ASP A 23 -2.17 -10.15 -7.22
CA ASP A 23 -2.51 -9.23 -6.13
C ASP A 23 -2.70 -7.79 -6.66
N ILE A 24 -1.84 -7.34 -7.58
CA ILE A 24 -1.95 -6.04 -8.24
C ILE A 24 -3.24 -5.98 -9.08
N GLN A 25 -3.47 -6.99 -9.92
CA GLN A 25 -4.68 -7.08 -10.74
C GLN A 25 -5.93 -7.02 -9.87
N LYS A 26 -6.03 -7.87 -8.84
CA LYS A 26 -7.20 -7.90 -7.97
C LYS A 26 -7.44 -6.57 -7.25
N GLU A 27 -6.38 -5.90 -6.83
CA GLU A 27 -6.50 -4.58 -6.22
C GLU A 27 -6.99 -3.56 -7.24
N VAL A 28 -6.35 -3.43 -8.41
CA VAL A 28 -6.71 -2.47 -9.46
C VAL A 28 -8.13 -2.67 -9.99
N GLU A 29 -8.55 -3.91 -10.26
CA GLU A 29 -9.91 -4.21 -10.73
C GLU A 29 -10.97 -3.71 -9.73
N SER A 30 -10.69 -3.69 -8.43
CA SER A 30 -11.67 -3.20 -7.44
C SER A 30 -11.99 -1.71 -7.56
N TYR A 31 -11.09 -0.91 -8.15
CA TYR A 31 -11.32 0.49 -8.47
C TYR A 31 -12.08 0.63 -9.80
N LEU A 32 -11.74 -0.21 -10.80
CA LEU A 32 -12.43 -0.25 -12.09
C LEU A 32 -13.88 -0.72 -11.98
N GLU A 33 -14.16 -1.69 -11.11
CA GLU A 33 -15.52 -2.16 -10.79
C GLU A 33 -16.38 -1.03 -10.20
N TYR A 34 -15.76 -0.10 -9.47
CA TYR A 34 -16.45 1.05 -8.89
C TYR A 34 -16.59 2.21 -9.88
N ASN A 35 -15.51 2.51 -10.60
CA ASN A 35 -15.48 3.52 -11.65
C ASN A 35 -14.55 3.04 -12.78
N PRO A 36 -15.10 2.69 -13.97
CA PRO A 36 -14.31 2.17 -15.08
C PRO A 36 -13.32 3.20 -15.64
N ASP A 37 -13.57 4.50 -15.43
CA ASP A 37 -12.72 5.59 -15.90
C ASP A 37 -11.62 5.96 -14.89
N THR A 38 -11.44 5.21 -13.80
CA THR A 38 -10.47 5.54 -12.73
C THR A 38 -9.06 5.85 -13.27
N PHE A 39 -8.61 5.07 -14.26
CA PHE A 39 -7.27 5.19 -14.86
C PHE A 39 -7.25 5.81 -16.26
N LYS A 40 -8.44 6.12 -16.81
CA LYS A 40 -8.57 6.63 -18.17
C LYS A 40 -7.98 8.03 -18.31
N ASP A 41 -7.24 8.22 -19.40
CA ASP A 41 -6.50 9.44 -19.73
C ASP A 41 -5.50 9.88 -18.65
N LYS A 42 -5.08 8.95 -17.77
CA LYS A 42 -4.13 9.21 -16.68
C LYS A 42 -2.71 8.86 -17.04
N ILE A 43 -1.80 9.59 -16.43
CA ILE A 43 -0.36 9.29 -16.41
C ILE A 43 -0.06 8.53 -15.12
N ILE A 44 0.34 7.26 -15.25
CA ILE A 44 0.75 6.42 -14.13
C ILE A 44 2.24 6.57 -13.88
N TYR A 45 2.66 6.67 -12.62
CA TYR A 45 4.05 6.54 -12.22
C TYR A 45 4.26 5.37 -11.26
N SER A 46 5.08 4.41 -11.69
CA SER A 46 5.47 3.25 -10.91
C SER A 46 6.97 3.29 -10.65
N ASN A 47 7.39 3.96 -9.58
CA ASN A 47 8.78 3.86 -9.10
C ASN A 47 9.02 2.46 -8.55
N CYS A 48 10.02 1.74 -9.05
CA CYS A 48 10.34 0.40 -8.58
C CYS A 48 11.85 0.16 -8.57
N ASP A 49 12.29 -0.95 -7.97
CA ASP A 49 13.71 -1.28 -7.97
C ASP A 49 14.18 -1.68 -9.38
N ASP A 50 13.35 -2.41 -10.12
CA ASP A 50 13.56 -2.74 -11.54
C ASP A 50 12.22 -2.89 -12.30
N PRO A 51 11.95 -2.06 -13.33
CA PRO A 51 10.73 -2.16 -14.14
C PRO A 51 10.53 -3.50 -14.85
N PHE A 52 11.60 -4.23 -15.18
CA PHE A 52 11.46 -5.53 -15.84
C PHE A 52 11.06 -6.66 -14.89
N GLU A 53 11.37 -6.52 -13.60
CA GLU A 53 10.94 -7.47 -12.56
C GLU A 53 9.67 -7.00 -11.84
N SER A 54 9.30 -5.73 -12.03
CA SER A 54 8.15 -5.11 -11.40
C SER A 54 6.85 -5.56 -12.06
N ASN A 55 6.08 -6.38 -11.33
CA ASN A 55 4.72 -6.71 -11.76
C ASN A 55 3.79 -5.49 -11.82
N PHE A 56 4.13 -4.35 -11.20
CA PHE A 56 3.40 -3.10 -11.38
C PHE A 56 3.58 -2.58 -12.81
N PHE A 57 4.84 -2.44 -13.26
CA PHE A 57 5.12 -2.04 -14.63
C PHE A 57 4.48 -3.02 -15.62
N ARG A 58 4.70 -4.33 -15.42
CA ARG A 58 4.10 -5.39 -16.24
C ARG A 58 2.58 -5.29 -16.34
N TYR A 59 1.87 -5.09 -15.22
CA TYR A 59 0.41 -4.98 -15.24
C TYR A 59 -0.05 -3.77 -16.06
N PHE A 60 0.47 -2.57 -15.77
CA PHE A 60 0.01 -1.36 -16.44
C PHE A 60 0.39 -1.30 -17.91
N VAL A 61 1.54 -1.85 -18.30
CA VAL A 61 1.95 -1.87 -19.71
C VAL A 61 1.11 -2.87 -20.52
N LEU A 62 0.87 -4.08 -19.99
CA LEU A 62 0.03 -5.09 -20.66
C LEU A 62 -1.45 -4.70 -20.73
N ASN A 63 -1.89 -3.75 -19.89
CA ASN A 63 -3.25 -3.24 -19.86
C ASN A 63 -3.34 -1.78 -20.32
N PHE A 64 -2.31 -1.24 -20.97
CA PHE A 64 -2.21 0.19 -21.29
C PHE A 64 -3.43 0.69 -22.07
N ASP A 65 -3.77 0.04 -23.18
CA ASP A 65 -4.93 0.40 -24.00
C ASP A 65 -6.26 0.07 -23.32
N ARG A 66 -6.35 -1.08 -22.63
CA ARG A 66 -7.57 -1.49 -21.90
C ARG A 66 -7.95 -0.46 -20.84
N LEU A 67 -6.95 0.09 -20.14
CA LEU A 67 -7.14 1.11 -19.11
C LEU A 67 -7.27 2.52 -19.71
N GLY A 68 -7.01 2.69 -21.00
CA GLY A 68 -6.99 4.00 -21.67
C GLY A 68 -5.93 4.93 -21.09
N LEU A 69 -4.74 4.41 -20.76
CA LEU A 69 -3.68 5.23 -20.16
C LEU A 69 -3.17 6.25 -21.17
N LYS A 70 -2.84 7.44 -20.69
CA LYS A 70 -2.15 8.45 -21.51
C LYS A 70 -0.65 8.17 -21.59
N ARG A 71 -0.07 7.70 -20.48
CA ARG A 71 1.36 7.42 -20.34
C ARG A 71 1.62 6.56 -19.11
N LEU A 72 2.61 5.67 -19.21
CA LEU A 72 3.18 4.95 -18.09
C LEU A 72 4.64 5.38 -17.91
N ILE A 73 4.96 5.91 -16.74
CA ILE A 73 6.31 6.26 -16.32
C ILE A 73 6.77 5.22 -15.31
N SER A 74 8.00 4.74 -15.44
CA SER A 74 8.62 3.88 -14.44
C SER A 74 10.10 4.19 -14.30
N THR A 75 10.63 4.05 -13.09
CA THR A 75 12.05 4.25 -12.79
C THR A 75 12.59 2.99 -12.11
N SER A 76 13.88 2.71 -12.30
CA SER A 76 14.64 1.72 -11.51
C SER A 76 15.45 2.39 -10.41
N TYR A 77 15.91 1.62 -9.42
CA TYR A 77 16.83 2.09 -8.37
C TYR A 77 18.20 1.42 -8.47
N LYS A 78 19.26 2.13 -8.07
CA LYS A 78 20.62 1.60 -8.00
C LYS A 78 20.99 1.20 -6.58
N PRO A 79 21.49 -0.03 -6.31
CA PRO A 79 21.96 -1.03 -7.28
C PRO A 79 20.92 -2.14 -7.56
N SER A 80 20.15 -2.04 -8.64
CA SER A 80 19.40 -3.21 -9.13
C SER A 80 20.39 -4.29 -9.63
N PRO A 81 20.23 -5.57 -9.22
CA PRO A 81 21.07 -6.68 -9.68
C PRO A 81 20.93 -6.96 -11.18
N VAL A 82 19.83 -6.50 -11.80
CA VAL A 82 19.43 -6.81 -13.17
C VAL A 82 19.43 -5.57 -14.07
N ALA A 83 19.43 -4.37 -13.49
CA ALA A 83 19.67 -3.13 -14.20
C ALA A 83 21.02 -3.25 -14.92
N ASN A 84 20.94 -3.31 -16.25
CA ASN A 84 22.06 -3.42 -17.18
C ASN A 84 22.70 -4.84 -17.30
N THR A 85 22.16 -5.90 -16.69
CA THR A 85 22.56 -7.31 -17.01
C THR A 85 21.68 -7.96 -18.07
N GLN A 86 20.66 -7.25 -18.52
CA GLN A 86 19.70 -7.67 -19.53
C GLN A 86 20.30 -7.88 -20.92
N LEU A 87 21.60 -7.74 -21.16
CA LEU A 87 22.23 -8.22 -22.40
C LEU A 87 21.90 -9.70 -22.73
N GLY A 88 21.52 -10.53 -21.75
CA GLY A 88 21.16 -11.95 -22.00
C GLY A 88 19.75 -12.20 -22.57
N LEU A 89 18.78 -11.32 -22.32
CA LEU A 89 17.42 -11.38 -22.92
C LEU A 89 17.39 -10.71 -24.31
N PHE A 90 18.49 -10.04 -24.65
CA PHE A 90 18.65 -9.12 -25.77
C PHE A 90 19.84 -9.66 -26.58
N GLY A 91 19.63 -10.76 -27.31
CA GLY A 91 20.70 -11.54 -27.96
C GLY A 91 21.82 -10.69 -28.55
N ASP A 92 23.05 -11.18 -28.44
CA ASP A 92 24.32 -10.49 -28.75
C ASP A 92 24.23 -9.56 -29.98
N ASP A 93 23.87 -8.30 -29.76
CA ASP A 93 23.77 -7.33 -30.84
C ASP A 93 25.19 -6.91 -31.22
N LYS A 94 25.69 -7.49 -32.32
CA LYS A 94 27.04 -7.27 -32.87
C LYS A 94 27.26 -5.85 -33.39
N THR A 95 26.27 -4.96 -33.30
CA THR A 95 26.33 -3.59 -33.83
C THR A 95 26.64 -2.52 -32.77
N LEU A 96 26.60 -2.85 -31.47
CA LEU A 96 27.03 -1.93 -30.42
C LEU A 96 28.55 -1.99 -30.24
N GLU A 97 29.22 -0.85 -30.39
CA GLU A 97 30.64 -0.74 -30.06
C GLU A 97 30.88 -1.26 -28.63
N LYS A 98 31.79 -2.23 -28.49
CA LYS A 98 32.20 -2.75 -27.18
C LYS A 98 32.84 -1.62 -26.38
N VAL A 99 32.06 -0.93 -25.56
CA VAL A 99 32.58 0.03 -24.59
C VAL A 99 33.54 -0.72 -23.67
N LYS A 100 34.83 -0.38 -23.73
CA LYS A 100 35.85 -0.92 -22.81
C LYS A 100 35.50 -0.49 -21.38
N GLY A 101 35.03 -1.42 -20.57
CA GLY A 101 34.75 -1.20 -19.14
C GLY A 101 33.58 -2.04 -18.65
N ARG A 102 33.52 -2.28 -17.33
CA ARG A 102 32.35 -2.91 -16.70
C ARG A 102 31.12 -2.02 -16.96
N PRO A 103 29.95 -2.53 -17.37
CA PRO A 103 28.75 -1.72 -17.53
C PRO A 103 28.51 -0.90 -16.27
N LYS A 104 28.41 0.44 -16.39
CA LYS A 104 28.06 1.27 -15.25
C LYS A 104 26.64 0.88 -14.85
N VAL A 105 26.45 0.35 -13.64
CA VAL A 105 25.12 0.14 -13.07
C VAL A 105 24.52 1.53 -12.88
N THR A 106 23.49 1.87 -13.65
CA THR A 106 22.78 3.16 -13.64
C THR A 106 21.31 2.86 -13.40
N ALA A 107 20.64 3.74 -12.66
CA ALA A 107 19.18 3.74 -12.66
C ALA A 107 18.69 4.18 -14.04
N ASN A 108 17.50 3.77 -14.43
CA ASN A 108 16.90 4.02 -15.74
C ASN A 108 15.48 4.56 -15.55
N LYS A 109 15.03 5.39 -16.49
CA LYS A 109 13.63 5.74 -16.65
C LYS A 109 13.07 5.11 -17.92
N PHE A 110 11.81 4.73 -17.84
CA PHE A 110 11.00 4.18 -18.91
C PHE A 110 9.77 5.05 -19.05
N ILE A 111 9.48 5.49 -20.27
CA ILE A 111 8.26 6.23 -20.60
C ILE A 111 7.59 5.50 -21.74
N ILE A 112 6.39 4.98 -21.48
CA ILE A 112 5.52 4.34 -22.46
C ILE A 112 4.40 5.31 -22.80
N ASN A 113 4.30 5.72 -24.06
CA ASN A 113 3.19 6.53 -24.58
C ASN A 113 2.28 5.73 -25.51
N GLU A 114 2.78 4.64 -26.08
CA GLU A 114 2.08 3.78 -27.02
C GLU A 114 2.46 2.32 -26.76
N VAL A 115 1.50 1.43 -26.99
CA VAL A 115 1.72 -0.02 -27.04
C VAL A 115 1.17 -0.57 -28.35
N GLY A 116 1.67 -1.71 -28.79
CA GLY A 116 1.26 -2.34 -30.04
C GLY A 116 2.10 -3.57 -30.35
N ASP A 117 1.49 -4.53 -31.04
CA ASP A 117 2.15 -5.69 -31.62
C ASP A 117 3.12 -5.21 -32.72
N ILE A 118 4.43 -5.45 -32.53
CA ILE A 118 5.44 -5.07 -33.55
C ILE A 118 5.73 -6.22 -34.50
N ASP A 119 5.79 -7.45 -33.98
CA ASP A 119 6.20 -8.59 -34.79
C ASP A 119 5.08 -9.13 -35.70
N GLY A 120 3.85 -8.66 -35.48
CA GLY A 120 2.67 -8.95 -36.28
C GLY A 120 2.10 -10.34 -36.02
N ASP A 121 2.42 -10.94 -34.86
CA ASP A 121 1.94 -12.28 -34.50
C ASP A 121 0.49 -12.31 -34.00
N GLY A 122 -0.13 -11.14 -33.82
CA GLY A 122 -1.50 -10.95 -33.36
C GLY A 122 -1.66 -10.91 -31.84
N SER A 123 -0.55 -10.88 -31.09
CA SER A 123 -0.52 -10.82 -29.62
C SER A 123 0.42 -9.72 -29.13
N PHE A 124 0.03 -8.99 -28.08
CA PHE A 124 0.88 -7.98 -27.47
C PHE A 124 1.62 -8.56 -26.26
N THR A 125 2.96 -8.55 -26.31
CA THR A 125 3.83 -9.20 -25.33
C THR A 125 4.84 -8.24 -24.69
N LEU A 126 5.59 -8.72 -23.68
CA LEU A 126 6.69 -7.95 -23.09
C LEU A 126 7.89 -7.82 -24.05
N GLU A 127 8.03 -8.78 -24.96
CA GLU A 127 9.01 -8.81 -26.02
C GLU A 127 8.77 -7.66 -27.01
N ASP A 128 7.51 -7.39 -27.38
CA ASP A 128 7.14 -6.22 -28.20
C ASP A 128 7.54 -4.92 -27.51
N ILE A 129 7.23 -4.77 -26.22
CA ILE A 129 7.60 -3.56 -25.46
C ILE A 129 9.12 -3.37 -25.46
N ALA A 130 9.88 -4.45 -25.27
CA ALA A 130 11.33 -4.39 -25.32
C ALA A 130 11.83 -3.95 -26.71
N GLN A 131 11.20 -4.41 -27.80
CA GLN A 131 11.52 -3.96 -29.16
C GLN A 131 11.13 -2.49 -29.38
N GLN A 132 9.97 -2.03 -28.90
CA GLN A 132 9.53 -0.63 -29.01
C GLN A 132 10.50 0.31 -28.29
N LEU A 133 10.95 -0.08 -27.09
CA LEU A 133 11.92 0.67 -26.30
C LEU A 133 13.29 0.74 -27.00
N ARG A 134 13.71 -0.30 -27.72
CA ARG A 134 14.94 -0.27 -28.55
C ARG A 134 14.81 0.64 -29.76
N ALA A 135 13.65 0.63 -30.41
CA ALA A 135 13.37 1.48 -31.56
C ALA A 135 13.28 2.98 -31.18
N ASN A 136 13.04 3.28 -29.89
CA ASN A 136 13.11 4.61 -29.27
C ASN A 136 12.35 5.69 -30.07
N LYS A 137 11.19 5.32 -30.63
CA LYS A 137 10.32 6.22 -31.41
C LYS A 137 9.33 6.95 -30.49
N ASN A 138 8.32 6.23 -30.01
CA ASN A 138 7.24 6.79 -29.18
C ASN A 138 7.39 6.42 -27.70
N ASN A 139 8.29 5.48 -27.38
CA ASN A 139 8.62 5.07 -26.02
C ASN A 139 10.09 5.37 -25.75
N GLU A 140 10.42 5.75 -24.50
CA GLU A 140 11.76 6.15 -24.10
C GLU A 140 12.34 5.18 -23.09
N TRP A 141 13.60 4.76 -23.33
CA TRP A 141 14.45 4.14 -22.33
C TRP A 141 15.77 4.91 -22.22
N THR A 142 15.99 5.55 -21.09
CA THR A 142 17.19 6.35 -20.87
C THR A 142 17.75 6.19 -19.45
N PRO A 143 19.07 6.23 -19.25
CA PRO A 143 19.67 6.32 -17.93
C PRO A 143 19.22 7.57 -17.18
N LEU A 144 19.08 7.43 -15.87
CA LEU A 144 18.96 8.52 -14.91
C LEU A 144 20.36 9.03 -14.52
N GLU A 145 20.45 10.31 -14.16
CA GLU A 145 21.70 10.92 -13.68
C GLU A 145 22.02 10.48 -12.24
N GLY A 146 21.00 10.29 -11.42
CA GLY A 146 21.07 9.86 -10.05
C GLY A 146 20.93 8.35 -9.86
N ASP A 147 20.53 7.97 -8.65
CA ASP A 147 20.38 6.58 -8.22
C ASP A 147 18.94 6.07 -8.30
N GLY A 148 17.99 6.89 -8.75
CA GLY A 148 16.57 6.56 -8.83
C GLY A 148 15.81 6.73 -7.52
N ASP A 149 16.42 7.30 -6.47
CA ASP A 149 15.71 7.63 -5.23
C ASP A 149 14.54 8.57 -5.53
N PHE A 150 13.36 8.31 -4.96
CA PHE A 150 12.15 9.11 -5.17
C PHE A 150 12.32 10.59 -4.74
N ARG A 151 13.36 10.88 -3.94
CA ARG A 151 13.71 12.22 -3.45
C ARG A 151 14.63 12.98 -4.42
N SER A 152 15.22 12.29 -5.39
CA SER A 152 16.07 12.93 -6.40
C SER A 152 15.27 13.91 -7.25
N ALA A 153 15.92 14.99 -7.69
CA ALA A 153 15.25 16.03 -8.48
C ALA A 153 14.62 15.46 -9.76
N GLU A 154 15.32 14.56 -10.45
CA GLU A 154 14.82 13.89 -11.64
C GLU A 154 13.57 13.03 -11.38
N CYS A 155 13.53 12.24 -10.30
CA CYS A 155 12.34 11.45 -9.94
C CYS A 155 11.18 12.34 -9.51
N VAL A 156 11.45 13.47 -8.84
CA VAL A 156 10.44 14.46 -8.49
C VAL A 156 9.85 15.13 -9.75
N GLU A 157 10.65 15.42 -10.78
CA GLU A 157 10.13 15.93 -12.05
C GLU A 157 9.27 14.89 -12.79
N LEU A 158 9.62 13.61 -12.71
CA LEU A 158 8.78 12.52 -13.23
C LEU A 158 7.48 12.39 -12.44
N LEU A 159 7.55 12.47 -11.11
CA LEU A 159 6.38 12.50 -10.23
C LEU A 159 5.45 13.66 -10.56
N LYS A 160 5.99 14.87 -10.79
CA LYS A 160 5.19 16.05 -11.15
C LYS A 160 4.37 15.83 -12.42
N GLN A 161 4.89 15.08 -13.38
CA GLN A 161 4.21 14.75 -14.64
C GLN A 161 3.09 13.72 -14.49
N SER A 162 3.08 12.92 -13.43
CA SER A 162 2.08 11.85 -13.25
C SER A 162 0.82 12.32 -12.54
N ASP A 163 -0.28 11.59 -12.74
CA ASP A 163 -1.53 11.81 -12.02
C ASP A 163 -1.66 10.85 -10.83
N ILE A 164 -1.30 9.58 -11.06
CA ILE A 164 -1.46 8.48 -10.11
C ILE A 164 -0.13 7.77 -9.90
N VAL A 165 0.23 7.52 -8.64
CA VAL A 165 1.39 6.71 -8.27
C VAL A 165 0.96 5.31 -7.84
N VAL A 166 1.55 4.26 -8.41
CA VAL A 166 1.22 2.87 -8.05
C VAL A 166 2.49 2.06 -7.80
N THR A 167 2.73 1.64 -6.56
CA THR A 167 4.00 0.96 -6.19
C THR A 167 3.97 0.23 -4.84
N ASN A 168 5.03 -0.52 -4.55
CA ASN A 168 5.39 -1.05 -3.23
C ASN A 168 6.64 -0.33 -2.69
N PRO A 169 6.51 0.82 -2.02
CA PRO A 169 7.66 1.58 -1.53
C PRO A 169 8.35 0.88 -0.34
N PRO A 170 9.63 1.20 -0.05
CA PRO A 170 10.28 0.75 1.16
C PRO A 170 9.49 1.19 2.41
N PHE A 171 9.09 0.25 3.27
CA PHE A 171 8.23 0.56 4.41
C PHE A 171 8.88 1.52 5.42
N SER A 172 10.21 1.56 5.50
CA SER A 172 10.97 2.52 6.31
C SER A 172 10.79 3.97 5.86
N LEU A 173 10.52 4.20 4.57
CA LEU A 173 10.36 5.52 3.96
C LEU A 173 8.89 5.88 3.70
N PHE A 174 7.95 5.03 4.14
CA PHE A 174 6.51 5.18 3.86
C PHE A 174 5.93 6.54 4.26
N ARG A 175 6.31 7.07 5.45
CA ARG A 175 5.82 8.37 5.96
C ARG A 175 6.30 9.54 5.09
N GLU A 176 7.58 9.53 4.75
CA GLU A 176 8.21 10.53 3.89
C GLU A 176 7.59 10.48 2.49
N TYR A 177 7.39 9.27 1.96
CA TYR A 177 6.80 9.08 0.65
C TYR A 177 5.34 9.56 0.57
N ILE A 178 4.48 9.17 1.52
CA ILE A 178 3.10 9.68 1.60
C ILE A 178 3.10 11.22 1.69
N THR A 179 3.99 11.81 2.49
CA THR A 179 4.08 13.28 2.61
C THR A 179 4.35 13.93 1.25
N GLN A 180 5.35 13.43 0.51
CA GLN A 180 5.67 13.91 -0.83
C GLN A 180 4.47 13.75 -1.81
N LEU A 181 3.76 12.62 -1.77
CA LEU A 181 2.60 12.39 -2.64
C LEU A 181 1.48 13.41 -2.37
N PHE A 182 1.21 13.76 -1.11
CA PHE A 182 0.24 14.80 -0.78
C PHE A 182 0.72 16.21 -1.14
N GLU A 183 2.00 16.53 -0.93
CA GLU A 183 2.59 17.82 -1.33
C GLU A 183 2.46 18.07 -2.84
N HIS A 184 2.66 17.02 -3.64
CA HIS A 184 2.50 17.07 -5.08
C HIS A 184 1.07 16.75 -5.57
N LYS A 185 0.10 16.63 -4.64
CA LYS A 185 -1.33 16.41 -4.94
C LYS A 185 -1.60 15.18 -5.81
N LYS A 186 -0.85 14.11 -5.58
CA LYS A 186 -0.97 12.87 -6.36
C LYS A 186 -2.08 12.00 -5.83
N GLN A 187 -2.79 11.36 -6.76
CA GLN A 187 -3.52 10.17 -6.41
C GLN A 187 -2.55 9.00 -6.29
N PHE A 188 -2.84 8.00 -5.47
CA PHE A 188 -1.92 6.89 -5.28
C PHE A 188 -2.60 5.61 -4.84
N LEU A 189 -1.96 4.49 -5.15
CA LEU A 189 -2.27 3.15 -4.69
C LEU A 189 -0.97 2.44 -4.32
N ILE A 190 -0.65 2.38 -3.03
CA ILE A 190 0.66 1.88 -2.59
C ILE A 190 0.54 0.85 -1.48
N ILE A 191 1.50 -0.06 -1.41
CA ILE A 191 1.56 -1.05 -0.33
C ILE A 191 2.31 -0.45 0.88
N GLY A 192 1.81 -0.73 2.07
CA GLY A 192 2.45 -0.32 3.32
C GLY A 192 2.21 -1.30 4.45
N SER A 193 2.89 -1.09 5.56
CA SER A 193 2.60 -1.85 6.78
C SER A 193 1.32 -1.33 7.44
N MET A 194 0.48 -2.23 7.96
CA MET A 194 -0.67 -1.89 8.81
C MET A 194 -0.27 -1.07 10.05
N ASN A 195 0.98 -1.20 10.52
CA ASN A 195 1.49 -0.37 11.61
C ASN A 195 1.52 1.12 11.24
N SER A 196 1.63 1.45 9.95
CA SER A 196 1.65 2.84 9.47
C SER A 196 0.39 3.60 9.82
N ILE A 197 -0.75 2.92 9.99
CA ILE A 197 -2.01 3.54 10.42
C ILE A 197 -1.86 4.27 11.76
N THR A 198 -1.01 3.74 12.66
CA THR A 198 -0.83 4.29 14.00
C THR A 198 0.09 5.52 14.05
N TYR A 199 0.76 5.84 12.94
CA TYR A 199 1.59 7.04 12.85
C TYR A 199 0.70 8.29 12.84
N LYS A 200 1.11 9.31 13.59
CA LYS A 200 0.28 10.49 13.87
C LYS A 200 -0.18 11.20 12.61
N GLU A 201 0.71 11.40 11.64
CA GLU A 201 0.40 12.03 10.36
C GLU A 201 -0.54 11.17 9.49
N ILE A 202 -0.36 9.84 9.49
CA ILE A 202 -1.17 8.93 8.66
C ILE A 202 -2.57 8.81 9.25
N PHE A 203 -2.67 8.64 10.57
CA PHE A 203 -3.96 8.55 11.24
C PHE A 203 -4.80 9.82 11.03
N VAL A 204 -4.17 11.00 11.08
CA VAL A 204 -4.84 12.28 10.80
C VAL A 204 -5.39 12.32 9.37
N LEU A 205 -4.67 11.80 8.38
CA LEU A 205 -5.16 11.70 7.00
C LEU A 205 -6.35 10.74 6.90
N ILE A 206 -6.31 9.59 7.58
CA ILE A 206 -7.40 8.61 7.63
C ILE A 206 -8.66 9.19 8.28
N LYS A 207 -8.50 9.77 9.48
CA LYS A 207 -9.59 10.40 10.22
C LYS A 207 -10.30 11.48 9.39
N ASN A 208 -9.52 12.27 8.64
CA ASN A 208 -10.03 13.35 7.81
C ASN A 208 -10.48 12.89 6.40
N ASN A 209 -10.60 11.57 6.16
CA ASN A 209 -11.01 11.01 4.87
C ASN A 209 -10.15 11.45 3.67
N LYS A 210 -8.86 11.68 3.90
CA LYS A 210 -7.89 12.01 2.85
C LYS A 210 -7.06 10.81 2.38
N LEU A 211 -6.98 9.77 3.22
CA LEU A 211 -6.30 8.50 2.96
C LEU A 211 -7.20 7.38 3.49
N TRP A 212 -7.24 6.24 2.81
CA TRP A 212 -7.94 5.05 3.29
C TRP A 212 -7.20 3.77 2.86
N LEU A 213 -7.70 2.63 3.37
CA LEU A 213 -7.22 1.32 2.99
C LEU A 213 -7.89 0.88 1.70
N GLY A 214 -7.13 0.24 0.82
CA GLY A 214 -7.62 -0.35 -0.43
C GLY A 214 -8.41 -1.66 -0.20
N ASN A 215 -8.54 -2.48 -1.23
CA ASN A 215 -9.26 -3.76 -1.13
C ASN A 215 -8.49 -4.78 -0.28
N GLY A 216 -7.16 -4.73 -0.27
CA GLY A 216 -6.34 -5.52 0.64
C GLY A 216 -6.03 -6.93 0.13
N PHE A 217 -5.17 -7.64 0.86
CA PHE A 217 -4.74 -8.98 0.50
C PHE A 217 -5.73 -10.05 0.97
N ASN A 218 -5.76 -11.18 0.26
CA ASN A 218 -6.66 -12.29 0.59
C ASN A 218 -6.41 -12.80 2.02
N ALA A 219 -7.45 -12.74 2.86
CA ALA A 219 -7.39 -13.05 4.29
C ALA A 219 -6.24 -12.33 5.04
N GLY A 220 -5.83 -11.15 4.56
CA GLY A 220 -4.73 -10.35 5.11
C GLY A 220 -3.34 -10.96 4.90
N ASN A 221 -3.19 -11.94 4.00
CA ASN A 221 -1.90 -12.58 3.72
C ASN A 221 -1.33 -12.02 2.41
N ALA A 222 -0.34 -11.13 2.53
CA ALA A 222 0.44 -10.65 1.41
C ALA A 222 1.60 -11.62 1.15
N TYR A 223 1.78 -12.01 -0.10
CA TYR A 223 2.81 -12.96 -0.51
C TYR A 223 3.70 -12.30 -1.55
N PHE A 224 4.99 -12.19 -1.25
CA PHE A 224 5.98 -11.55 -2.12
C PHE A 224 7.03 -12.57 -2.53
N SER A 225 7.49 -12.53 -3.78
CA SER A 225 8.67 -13.30 -4.17
C SER A 225 9.94 -12.57 -3.71
N THR A 226 10.98 -13.34 -3.42
CA THR A 226 12.29 -12.79 -3.08
C THR A 226 13.39 -13.55 -3.82
N PRO A 227 14.36 -12.86 -4.45
CA PRO A 227 15.45 -13.52 -5.17
C PRO A 227 16.46 -14.19 -4.23
N ASN A 228 16.47 -13.81 -2.95
CA ASN A 228 17.41 -14.32 -1.96
C ASN A 228 16.65 -14.93 -0.78
N ALA A 229 16.37 -16.23 -0.86
CA ALA A 229 15.83 -16.99 0.26
C ALA A 229 16.79 -16.94 1.45
N ARG A 230 16.44 -16.17 2.48
CA ARG A 230 17.23 -16.10 3.71
C ARG A 230 16.88 -17.26 4.65
N LYS A 231 17.90 -17.88 5.24
CA LYS A 231 17.75 -19.08 6.10
C LYS A 231 17.16 -18.77 7.49
N ASP A 232 16.97 -17.50 7.82
CA ASP A 232 16.51 -17.02 9.14
C ASP A 232 15.04 -16.59 9.15
N PHE A 233 14.27 -16.88 8.11
CA PHE A 233 12.82 -16.68 8.19
C PHE A 233 12.22 -17.54 9.30
N ALA A 234 11.28 -16.98 10.06
CA ALA A 234 10.51 -17.75 11.03
C ALA A 234 9.69 -18.84 10.32
N SER A 235 9.45 -19.95 11.02
CA SER A 235 8.68 -21.07 10.46
C SER A 235 7.33 -20.61 9.91
N GLY A 236 7.01 -21.03 8.67
CA GLY A 236 5.76 -20.68 7.97
C GLY A 236 5.71 -19.29 7.33
N VAL A 237 6.79 -18.50 7.40
CA VAL A 237 6.91 -17.21 6.72
C VAL A 237 7.41 -17.38 5.29
N TYR A 238 8.36 -18.27 5.04
CA TYR A 238 8.87 -18.57 3.70
C TYR A 238 8.43 -19.96 3.24
N ASP A 239 8.00 -20.06 1.98
CA ASP A 239 7.65 -21.31 1.33
C ASP A 239 8.71 -21.66 0.27
N GLU A 240 9.50 -22.69 0.53
CA GLU A 240 10.57 -23.14 -0.36
C GLU A 240 10.05 -23.66 -1.71
N LYS A 241 8.81 -24.15 -1.79
CA LYS A 241 8.24 -24.68 -3.03
C LYS A 241 7.86 -23.58 -4.01
N THR A 242 7.36 -22.46 -3.46
CA THR A 242 6.86 -21.34 -4.25
C THR A 242 7.83 -20.17 -4.32
N GLY A 243 8.84 -20.12 -3.44
CA GLY A 243 9.76 -18.99 -3.31
C GLY A 243 9.12 -17.74 -2.69
N LEU A 244 7.95 -17.89 -2.06
CA LEU A 244 7.15 -16.78 -1.55
C LEU A 244 7.37 -16.55 -0.06
N VAL A 245 7.41 -15.28 0.32
CA VAL A 245 7.46 -14.80 1.70
C VAL A 245 6.11 -14.19 2.06
N LYS A 246 5.55 -14.66 3.17
CA LYS A 246 4.24 -14.29 3.67
C LYS A 246 4.33 -13.25 4.77
N PHE A 247 3.66 -12.12 4.58
CA PHE A 247 3.44 -11.10 5.61
C PHE A 247 1.95 -10.94 5.91
N ARG A 248 1.63 -10.82 7.21
CA ARG A 248 0.23 -10.60 7.67
C ARG A 248 -0.07 -9.15 8.05
N ASN A 249 0.92 -8.28 7.94
CA ASN A 249 0.86 -6.89 8.38
C ASN A 249 1.06 -5.92 7.21
N CYS A 250 0.76 -6.33 5.99
CA CYS A 250 0.78 -5.49 4.79
C CYS A 250 -0.64 -5.18 4.32
N HIS A 251 -0.84 -4.00 3.75
CA HIS A 251 -2.11 -3.58 3.18
C HIS A 251 -1.90 -2.51 2.11
N TRP A 252 -2.92 -2.29 1.28
CA TRP A 252 -2.95 -1.20 0.31
C TRP A 252 -3.42 0.10 0.98
N PHE A 253 -2.74 1.21 0.69
CA PHE A 253 -3.05 2.56 1.13
C PHE A 253 -3.30 3.41 -0.10
N THR A 254 -4.39 4.17 -0.09
CA THR A 254 -4.83 4.90 -1.28
C THR A 254 -5.62 6.15 -0.91
N ASN A 255 -5.75 7.05 -1.88
CA ASN A 255 -6.75 8.11 -1.93
C ASN A 255 -7.60 8.03 -3.22
N LEU A 256 -7.56 6.90 -3.94
CA LEU A 256 -8.47 6.56 -5.03
C LEU A 256 -9.73 5.93 -4.46
N ASP A 257 -10.88 6.32 -4.98
CA ASP A 257 -12.15 5.81 -4.46
C ASP A 257 -12.45 4.40 -4.99
N HIS A 258 -13.12 3.57 -4.19
CA HIS A 258 -13.40 2.18 -4.53
C HIS A 258 -14.69 1.68 -3.84
N GLY A 259 -15.33 0.66 -4.41
CA GLY A 259 -16.69 0.26 -4.00
C GLY A 259 -16.76 -0.21 -2.54
N ARG A 260 -15.73 -0.92 -2.07
CA ARG A 260 -15.67 -1.43 -0.69
C ARG A 260 -15.71 -0.29 0.35
N ARG A 261 -15.17 0.89 0.03
CA ARG A 261 -15.23 2.08 0.90
C ARG A 261 -16.67 2.51 1.18
N HIS A 262 -17.58 2.26 0.26
CA HIS A 262 -18.98 2.66 0.36
C HIS A 262 -19.91 1.51 0.78
N GLN A 263 -19.37 0.33 1.03
CA GLN A 263 -20.15 -0.82 1.46
C GLN A 263 -20.55 -0.67 2.94
N PRO A 264 -21.83 -0.51 3.29
CA PRO A 264 -22.25 -0.45 4.68
C PRO A 264 -22.06 -1.82 5.36
N LEU A 265 -21.65 -1.80 6.62
CA LEU A 265 -21.66 -2.96 7.47
C LEU A 265 -23.11 -3.33 7.83
N ASN A 266 -23.46 -4.59 7.60
CA ASN A 266 -24.68 -5.19 8.15
C ASN A 266 -24.44 -5.52 9.62
N LEU A 267 -25.09 -4.76 10.50
CA LEU A 267 -24.88 -4.80 11.94
C LEU A 267 -26.14 -5.29 12.66
N MET A 268 -25.92 -6.07 13.71
CA MET A 268 -26.96 -6.48 14.65
C MET A 268 -27.22 -5.37 15.66
N THR A 269 -28.43 -5.33 16.21
CA THR A 269 -28.74 -4.52 17.41
C THR A 269 -27.91 -4.97 18.61
N THR A 270 -27.91 -4.16 19.67
CA THR A 270 -27.24 -4.46 20.93
C THR A 270 -27.72 -5.81 21.49
N ASN A 271 -29.04 -6.03 21.54
CA ASN A 271 -29.65 -7.26 22.05
C ASN A 271 -29.32 -8.48 21.19
N GLU A 272 -29.36 -8.35 19.87
CA GLU A 272 -29.01 -9.43 18.95
C GLU A 272 -27.53 -9.81 19.05
N ASN A 273 -26.64 -8.82 19.18
CA ASN A 273 -25.22 -9.08 19.40
C ASN A 273 -25.00 -9.91 20.67
N LEU A 274 -25.60 -9.51 21.80
CA LEU A 274 -25.46 -10.24 23.07
C LEU A 274 -26.02 -11.67 23.01
N ARG A 275 -27.06 -11.91 22.19
CA ARG A 275 -27.71 -13.22 22.07
C ARG A 275 -27.06 -14.15 21.05
N PHE A 276 -26.68 -13.65 19.88
CA PHE A 276 -26.32 -14.47 18.71
C PHE A 276 -24.84 -14.37 18.33
N ASN A 277 -24.14 -13.33 18.77
CA ASN A 277 -22.74 -13.17 18.41
C ASN A 277 -21.87 -14.09 19.29
N LYS A 278 -21.27 -15.13 18.68
CA LYS A 278 -20.45 -16.13 19.38
C LYS A 278 -19.38 -15.55 20.29
N LYS A 279 -18.81 -14.40 19.92
CA LYS A 279 -17.76 -13.72 20.69
C LYS A 279 -18.28 -12.76 21.76
N MET A 280 -19.60 -12.57 21.86
CA MET A 280 -20.29 -11.83 22.92
C MET A 280 -21.07 -12.76 23.86
N GLN A 281 -21.04 -14.08 23.63
CA GLN A 281 -21.74 -15.06 24.45
C GLN A 281 -21.35 -14.94 25.92
N GLY A 282 -22.36 -15.03 26.79
CA GLY A 282 -22.19 -14.90 28.25
C GLY A 282 -22.15 -13.46 28.75
N LYS A 283 -22.09 -12.45 27.87
CA LYS A 283 -22.25 -11.05 28.27
C LYS A 283 -23.72 -10.67 28.32
N THR A 284 -24.11 -9.93 29.36
CA THR A 284 -25.43 -9.30 29.49
C THR A 284 -25.44 -7.86 29.00
N THR A 285 -24.27 -7.24 28.85
CA THR A 285 -24.09 -5.88 28.33
C THR A 285 -22.70 -5.72 27.71
N TYR A 286 -22.48 -4.63 26.99
CA TYR A 286 -21.15 -4.24 26.53
C TYR A 286 -20.34 -3.67 27.69
N ASP A 287 -19.04 -3.98 27.72
CA ASP A 287 -18.14 -3.39 28.71
C ASP A 287 -18.02 -1.89 28.45
N ARG A 288 -17.93 -1.11 29.52
CA ARG A 288 -17.64 0.33 29.46
C ARG A 288 -16.23 0.59 29.94
N TYR A 289 -15.59 1.62 29.39
CA TYR A 289 -14.31 2.06 29.91
C TYR A 289 -14.48 2.72 31.27
N ASP A 290 -13.50 2.53 32.14
CA ASP A 290 -13.40 3.21 33.43
C ASP A 290 -13.03 4.69 33.24
N ASN A 291 -12.30 4.99 32.15
CA ASN A 291 -11.70 6.29 31.91
C ASN A 291 -12.26 7.06 30.71
N TYR A 292 -13.00 6.39 29.82
CA TYR A 292 -13.59 7.00 28.64
C TYR A 292 -15.12 6.85 28.62
N ASP A 293 -15.86 7.88 28.22
CA ASP A 293 -17.31 7.78 27.99
C ASP A 293 -17.59 7.10 26.64
N ALA A 294 -17.34 5.79 26.62
CA ALA A 294 -17.52 4.93 25.47
C ALA A 294 -17.73 3.47 25.92
N ILE A 295 -18.29 2.64 25.03
CA ILE A 295 -18.28 1.17 25.19
C ILE A 295 -17.08 0.56 24.48
N ASP A 296 -16.57 -0.57 24.98
CA ASP A 296 -15.61 -1.40 24.25
C ASP A 296 -16.35 -2.32 23.29
N VAL A 297 -16.03 -2.17 22.00
CA VAL A 297 -16.47 -3.09 20.96
C VAL A 297 -15.30 -3.99 20.59
N PRO A 298 -15.32 -5.27 21.02
CA PRO A 298 -14.12 -6.11 20.93
C PRO A 298 -13.70 -6.45 19.49
N PHE A 299 -14.63 -6.41 18.53
CA PHE A 299 -14.38 -6.65 17.10
C PHE A 299 -15.47 -6.03 16.22
N THR A 300 -15.14 -5.76 14.95
CA THR A 300 -15.99 -5.03 14.00
C THR A 300 -17.44 -5.54 13.86
N LYS A 301 -17.65 -6.86 13.86
CA LYS A 301 -19.01 -7.43 13.74
C LYS A 301 -19.86 -7.29 15.00
N ALA A 302 -19.28 -6.88 16.14
CA ALA A 302 -20.02 -6.60 17.36
C ALA A 302 -20.38 -5.12 17.51
N ILE A 303 -20.16 -4.28 16.48
CA ILE A 303 -20.66 -2.90 16.53
C ILE A 303 -22.20 -2.97 16.55
N PRO A 304 -22.86 -2.46 17.60
CA PRO A 304 -24.32 -2.41 17.67
C PRO A 304 -24.88 -1.36 16.70
N SER A 305 -25.94 -1.68 15.97
CA SER A 305 -26.60 -0.76 15.02
C SER A 305 -27.45 0.33 15.69
N ASP A 306 -27.85 0.12 16.95
CA ASP A 306 -28.81 0.92 17.72
C ASP A 306 -28.17 1.72 18.87
N TYR A 307 -26.83 1.77 18.93
CA TYR A 307 -26.10 2.50 19.97
C TYR A 307 -25.62 3.87 19.48
N GLU A 308 -26.18 4.94 20.05
CA GLU A 308 -25.89 6.33 19.67
C GLU A 308 -24.61 6.91 20.31
N GLY A 309 -24.04 6.20 21.28
CA GLY A 309 -22.86 6.64 22.02
C GLY A 309 -21.54 6.42 21.27
N VAL A 310 -20.43 6.75 21.93
CA VAL A 310 -19.08 6.53 21.39
C VAL A 310 -18.67 5.08 21.58
N MET A 311 -18.04 4.50 20.56
CA MET A 311 -17.60 3.10 20.56
C MET A 311 -16.10 3.01 20.34
N GLY A 312 -15.39 2.33 21.23
CA GLY A 312 -14.00 1.95 21.04
C GLY A 312 -13.89 0.66 20.23
N VAL A 313 -13.41 0.75 18.98
CA VAL A 313 -13.25 -0.39 18.05
C VAL A 313 -11.78 -0.73 17.82
N PRO A 314 -11.41 -1.97 17.45
CA PRO A 314 -10.04 -2.27 17.04
C PRO A 314 -9.68 -1.57 15.73
N ILE A 315 -8.39 -1.33 15.51
CA ILE A 315 -7.85 -0.72 14.29
C ILE A 315 -8.22 -1.49 13.01
N SER A 316 -8.43 -2.80 13.11
CA SER A 316 -8.90 -3.65 12.01
C SER A 316 -10.30 -3.30 11.51
N PHE A 317 -11.04 -2.43 12.22
CA PHE A 317 -12.26 -1.82 11.70
C PHE A 317 -12.02 -1.03 10.40
N LEU A 318 -10.85 -0.42 10.21
CA LEU A 318 -10.56 0.41 9.03
C LEU A 318 -10.65 -0.36 7.70
N ASP A 319 -10.42 -1.67 7.71
CA ASP A 319 -10.62 -2.58 6.57
C ASP A 319 -12.08 -2.62 6.09
N LYS A 320 -13.03 -2.15 6.91
CA LYS A 320 -14.47 -2.09 6.59
C LYS A 320 -15.07 -0.72 6.91
N TYR A 321 -14.22 0.29 7.03
CA TYR A 321 -14.67 1.62 7.36
C TYR A 321 -15.40 2.24 6.19
N ASN A 322 -16.68 2.53 6.40
CA ASN A 322 -17.48 3.31 5.48
C ASN A 322 -17.71 4.71 6.06
N PRO A 323 -17.22 5.78 5.39
CA PRO A 323 -17.34 7.15 5.88
C PRO A 323 -18.77 7.67 5.86
N ASN A 324 -19.71 7.02 5.17
CA ASN A 324 -21.13 7.36 5.18
C ASN A 324 -21.86 6.71 6.36
N GLN A 325 -21.32 5.62 6.91
CA GLN A 325 -21.90 4.92 8.05
C GLN A 325 -21.32 5.39 9.39
N PHE A 326 -20.02 5.73 9.42
CA PHE A 326 -19.32 6.06 10.66
C PHE A 326 -18.49 7.33 10.58
N GLU A 327 -18.38 8.00 11.71
CA GLU A 327 -17.43 9.08 11.96
C GLU A 327 -16.30 8.56 12.86
N ILE A 328 -15.04 8.84 12.49
CA ILE A 328 -13.88 8.59 13.32
C ILE A 328 -13.62 9.83 14.18
N LEU A 329 -13.80 9.70 15.49
CA LEU A 329 -13.54 10.79 16.44
C LEU A 329 -12.05 10.91 16.75
N GLY A 330 -11.33 9.79 16.82
CA GLY A 330 -9.88 9.73 17.00
C GLY A 330 -9.43 8.45 17.66
N SER A 331 -8.30 8.48 18.35
CA SER A 331 -7.68 7.32 19.00
C SER A 331 -7.35 7.60 20.47
N ASP A 332 -6.92 6.59 21.23
CA ASP A 332 -6.41 6.81 22.60
C ASP A 332 -5.20 7.75 22.62
N THR A 333 -4.40 7.81 21.54
CA THR A 333 -3.34 8.80 21.39
C THR A 333 -3.89 10.22 21.37
N ASP A 334 -5.00 10.48 20.67
CA ASP A 334 -5.61 11.80 20.62
C ASP A 334 -6.21 12.21 21.96
N ILE A 335 -6.77 11.26 22.72
CA ILE A 335 -7.24 11.51 24.10
C ILE A 335 -6.05 11.87 24.99
N LYS A 336 -4.96 11.11 24.94
CA LYS A 336 -3.72 11.38 25.69
C LYS A 336 -3.14 12.77 25.37
N GLU A 337 -3.22 13.19 24.12
CA GLU A 337 -2.77 14.51 23.66
C GLU A 337 -3.78 15.64 23.96
N GLY A 338 -4.88 15.35 24.65
CA GLY A 338 -5.87 16.35 25.06
C GLY A 338 -6.80 16.84 23.93
N LYS A 339 -6.85 16.15 22.79
CA LYS A 339 -7.68 16.55 21.64
C LYS A 339 -9.14 16.09 21.75
N LEU A 340 -9.43 15.14 22.63
CA LEU A 340 -10.76 14.59 22.86
C LEU A 340 -11.16 14.67 24.35
N PRO A 341 -11.16 15.87 24.96
CA PRO A 341 -11.39 16.02 26.39
C PRO A 341 -12.80 15.58 26.81
N LEU A 342 -13.78 15.73 25.90
CA LEU A 342 -15.17 15.32 26.13
C LEU A 342 -15.36 13.81 26.29
N LEU A 343 -14.39 13.00 25.87
CA LEU A 343 -14.43 11.56 26.09
C LEU A 343 -13.92 11.16 27.47
N ILE A 344 -13.24 12.04 28.21
CA ILE A 344 -12.63 11.68 29.49
C ILE A 344 -13.71 11.71 30.58
N ILE A 345 -13.82 10.61 31.32
CA ILE A 345 -14.70 10.56 32.49
C ILE A 345 -14.11 11.47 33.59
N SER A 346 -14.85 12.49 34.01
CA SER A 346 -14.39 13.55 34.92
C SER A 346 -13.85 13.05 36.27
N LYS A 347 -14.34 11.91 36.76
CA LYS A 347 -13.89 11.27 38.01
C LYS A 347 -12.62 10.41 37.86
N TRP A 348 -12.09 10.26 36.65
CA TRP A 348 -10.90 9.44 36.40
C TRP A 348 -9.62 10.21 36.73
N ASN A 349 -8.85 9.71 37.69
CA ASN A 349 -7.56 10.29 38.10
C ASN A 349 -6.35 9.43 37.65
N GLY A 350 -6.58 8.44 36.79
CA GLY A 350 -5.54 7.51 36.32
C GLY A 350 -4.87 7.96 35.02
N LYS A 351 -4.12 7.05 34.41
CA LYS A 351 -3.44 7.30 33.13
C LYS A 351 -4.45 7.37 31.97
N LEU A 352 -4.12 8.16 30.95
CA LEU A 352 -4.86 8.27 29.68
C LEU A 352 -4.07 7.67 28.52
N ASP A 353 -3.15 6.75 28.78
CA ASP A 353 -2.32 6.10 27.77
C ASP A 353 -3.10 5.09 26.92
N ARG A 354 -4.14 4.46 27.48
CA ARG A 354 -5.08 3.53 26.83
C ARG A 354 -6.42 3.51 27.57
N GLY A 355 -7.39 2.79 27.01
CA GLY A 355 -8.63 2.45 27.71
C GLY A 355 -8.39 1.48 28.86
N TYR A 356 -9.14 1.67 29.94
CA TYR A 356 -9.17 0.77 31.09
C TYR A 356 -10.56 0.18 31.24
N ILE A 357 -10.64 -1.11 31.56
CA ILE A 357 -11.90 -1.80 31.88
C ILE A 357 -11.65 -2.61 33.15
N HIS A 358 -12.45 -2.39 34.19
CA HIS A 358 -12.28 -3.03 35.50
C HIS A 358 -10.86 -2.87 36.08
N GLY A 359 -10.29 -1.67 35.93
CA GLY A 359 -8.95 -1.31 36.36
C GLY A 359 -7.83 -1.90 35.50
N LYS A 360 -8.13 -2.67 34.46
CA LYS A 360 -7.15 -3.30 33.58
C LYS A 360 -6.99 -2.52 32.30
N ARG A 361 -5.75 -2.19 31.97
CA ARG A 361 -5.36 -1.58 30.70
C ARG A 361 -5.66 -2.55 29.55
N ILE A 362 -6.34 -2.08 28.51
CA ILE A 362 -6.63 -2.88 27.32
C ILE A 362 -5.80 -2.43 26.10
N PHE A 363 -5.99 -3.13 24.98
CA PHE A 363 -5.38 -2.79 23.70
C PHE A 363 -5.83 -1.42 23.19
N SER A 364 -5.04 -0.84 22.28
CA SER A 364 -5.37 0.43 21.63
C SER A 364 -6.66 0.33 20.82
N ARG A 365 -7.45 1.40 20.86
CA ARG A 365 -8.77 1.52 20.24
C ARG A 365 -8.86 2.80 19.43
N MET A 366 -9.69 2.73 18.41
CA MET A 366 -10.18 3.89 17.69
C MET A 366 -11.59 4.19 18.16
N PHE A 367 -11.89 5.46 18.39
CA PHE A 367 -13.20 5.90 18.85
C PHE A 367 -14.03 6.37 17.66
N ILE A 368 -15.19 5.74 17.48
CA ILE A 368 -16.12 6.01 16.39
C ILE A 368 -17.51 6.31 16.91
N LYS A 369 -18.33 6.92 16.05
CA LYS A 369 -19.79 7.04 16.19
C LYS A 369 -20.47 6.66 14.89
N HIS A 370 -21.73 6.22 14.97
CA HIS A 370 -22.59 6.19 13.78
C HIS A 370 -22.79 7.61 13.26
N LYS A 371 -22.76 7.77 11.94
CA LYS A 371 -23.26 9.00 11.34
C LYS A 371 -24.78 9.00 11.45
N LYS A 372 -25.33 10.07 12.04
CA LYS A 372 -26.77 10.30 12.03
C LYS A 372 -27.20 10.47 10.57
N LYS A 373 -28.22 9.72 10.18
CA LYS A 373 -28.85 9.84 8.86
C LYS A 373 -29.59 11.17 8.73
#